data_AF-A0A955Z8B1-F1
#
_entry.id   AF-A0A955Z8B1-F1
#
_cell.length_a   1.000
_cell.length_b   1.000
_cell.length_c   1.000
_cell.angle_alpha   90.00
_cell.angle_beta   90.00
_cell.angle_gamma   90.00
#
_symmetry.space_group_name_H-M   'P 1'
#
loop_
_entity.id
_entity.type
_entity.pdbx_description
1 polymer ?
#
loop_
_entity_poly.entity_id
_entity_poly.type
_entity_poly.pdbx_seq_one_letter_code
_entity_poly.pdbx_strand_id
1 'polypeptide(L)'
;MSSRRVIDPRLRVVYLAAVAVVVFLLRDLRAAATLAVVHGALWIGLGLGARALVRQVGKLWAFSAFIVASYALTSEAPEIDRWVRVELAGRGVSLNTAGALVGLRMVLRVIAVVLASGIARAGDERAIAAGMRKLGVPEVIASSMDVVLALLGSEGRGRRGRGGGGGGGGGGGGGG
;
A
#
# COMPACT_ATOMS: atom_id res chain seq x y z
N MET A 1 1.25 -31.55 14.39
CA MET A 1 2.23 -30.48 14.06
C MET A 1 1.94 -30.01 12.64
N SER A 2 1.16 -28.94 12.49
CA SER A 2 0.70 -28.47 11.17
C SER A 2 1.78 -27.60 10.53
N SER A 3 2.37 -28.09 9.44
CA SER A 3 3.29 -27.35 8.58
C SER A 3 2.64 -26.04 8.11
N ARG A 4 3.01 -24.91 8.72
CA ARG A 4 2.74 -23.59 8.14
C ARG A 4 3.53 -23.53 6.83
N ARG A 5 2.86 -23.74 5.69
CA ARG A 5 3.44 -23.48 4.37
C ARG A 5 3.79 -22.00 4.33
N VAL A 6 5.05 -21.68 4.60
CA VAL A 6 5.61 -20.36 4.36
C VAL A 6 5.59 -20.18 2.85
N ILE A 7 4.61 -19.43 2.35
CA ILE A 7 4.49 -19.11 0.92
C ILE A 7 5.82 -18.48 0.48
N ASP A 8 6.45 -19.07 -0.54
CA ASP A 8 7.74 -18.61 -1.05
C ASP A 8 7.63 -17.12 -1.44
N PRO A 9 8.49 -16.24 -0.90
CA PRO A 9 8.40 -14.81 -1.18
C PRO A 9 8.49 -14.44 -2.67
N ARG A 10 9.14 -15.27 -3.48
CA ARG A 10 9.18 -15.08 -4.94
C ARG A 10 7.78 -15.10 -5.55
N LEU A 11 6.95 -16.05 -5.10
CA LEU A 11 5.59 -16.19 -5.60
C LEU A 11 4.75 -14.96 -5.28
N ARG A 12 5.02 -14.28 -4.16
CA ARG A 12 4.33 -13.04 -3.79
C ARG A 12 4.72 -11.86 -4.66
N VAL A 13 6.00 -11.72 -4.97
CA VAL A 13 6.49 -10.66 -5.87
C VAL A 13 5.98 -10.90 -7.29
N VAL A 14 6.06 -12.14 -7.78
CA VAL A 14 5.52 -12.53 -9.10
C VAL A 14 4.00 -12.34 -9.14
N TYR A 15 3.28 -12.71 -8.08
CA TYR A 15 1.85 -12.43 -7.95
C TYR A 15 1.57 -10.93 -8.05
N LEU A 16 2.31 -10.09 -7.32
CA LEU A 16 2.09 -8.65 -7.33
C LEU A 16 2.36 -8.05 -8.72
N ALA A 17 3.45 -8.46 -9.37
CA ALA A 17 3.80 -8.04 -10.72
C ALA A 17 2.73 -8.49 -11.73
N ALA A 18 2.29 -9.76 -11.65
CA ALA A 18 1.24 -10.30 -12.51
C ALA A 18 -0.07 -9.53 -12.32
N VAL A 19 -0.48 -9.27 -11.07
CA VAL A 19 -1.69 -8.48 -10.79
C VAL A 19 -1.56 -7.07 -11.35
N ALA A 20 -0.41 -6.40 -11.18
CA ALA A 20 -0.20 -5.08 -11.75
C ALA A 20 -0.36 -5.10 -13.28
N VAL A 21 0.30 -6.03 -13.98
CA VAL A 21 0.20 -6.18 -15.43
C VAL A 21 -1.24 -6.45 -15.87
N VAL A 22 -1.93 -7.40 -15.23
CA VAL A 22 -3.32 -7.75 -15.54
C VAL A 22 -4.23 -6.54 -15.35
N VAL A 23 -4.10 -5.82 -14.24
CA VAL A 23 -4.91 -4.63 -13.94
C VAL A 23 -4.75 -3.55 -15.03
N PHE A 24 -3.54 -3.33 -15.54
CA PHE A 24 -3.29 -2.35 -16.60
C PHE A 24 -3.87 -2.78 -17.96
N LEU A 25 -3.90 -4.08 -18.25
CA LEU A 25 -4.48 -4.64 -19.47
C LEU A 25 -6.02 -4.59 -19.49
N LEU A 26 -6.67 -4.59 -18.32
CA LEU A 26 -8.13 -4.57 -18.23
C LEU A 26 -8.72 -3.21 -18.64
N ARG A 27 -9.13 -3.10 -19.90
CA ARG A 27 -9.79 -1.90 -20.44
C ARG A 27 -11.25 -1.76 -20.00
N ASP A 28 -11.90 -2.86 -19.64
CA ASP A 28 -13.31 -2.90 -19.20
C ASP A 28 -13.45 -2.53 -17.72
N LEU A 29 -14.37 -1.59 -17.44
CA LEU A 29 -14.75 -1.18 -16.08
C LEU A 29 -15.29 -2.35 -15.25
N ARG A 30 -16.07 -3.24 -15.86
CA ARG A 30 -16.64 -4.42 -15.19
C ARG A 30 -15.55 -5.40 -14.78
N ALA A 31 -14.55 -5.59 -15.63
CA ALA A 31 -13.42 -6.45 -15.31
C ALA A 31 -12.56 -5.87 -14.17
N ALA A 32 -12.34 -4.54 -14.16
CA ALA A 32 -11.64 -3.89 -13.04
C ALA A 32 -12.44 -3.99 -11.72
N ALA A 33 -13.76 -3.81 -11.77
CA ALA A 33 -14.63 -3.94 -10.59
C ALA A 33 -14.65 -5.37 -10.04
N THR A 34 -14.83 -6.38 -10.91
CA THR A 34 -14.80 -7.80 -10.50
C THR A 34 -13.46 -8.17 -9.87
N LEU A 35 -12.34 -7.72 -10.46
CA LEU A 35 -11.02 -7.98 -9.90
C LEU A 35 -10.84 -7.35 -8.51
N ALA A 36 -11.33 -6.11 -8.31
CA ALA A 36 -11.31 -5.45 -7.01
C ALA A 36 -12.17 -6.20 -5.98
N VAL A 37 -13.35 -6.69 -6.37
CA VAL A 37 -14.23 -7.51 -5.52
C VAL A 37 -13.56 -8.84 -5.16
N VAL A 38 -12.93 -9.53 -6.11
CA VAL A 38 -12.21 -10.78 -5.86
C VAL A 38 -11.08 -10.56 -4.85
N HIS A 39 -10.31 -9.48 -4.99
CA HIS A 39 -9.28 -9.13 -4.02
C HIS A 39 -9.85 -8.77 -2.65
N GLY A 40 -10.99 -8.07 -2.60
CA GLY A 40 -11.71 -7.80 -1.35
C GLY A 40 -12.22 -9.08 -0.67
N ALA A 41 -12.76 -10.02 -1.45
CA ALA A 41 -13.20 -11.31 -0.94
C ALA A 41 -12.02 -12.15 -0.42
N LEU A 42 -10.90 -12.16 -1.16
CA LEU A 42 -9.67 -12.83 -0.73
C LEU A 42 -9.11 -12.21 0.56
N TRP A 43 -9.14 -10.88 0.69
CA TRP A 43 -8.76 -10.17 1.90
C TRP A 43 -9.58 -10.61 3.12
N ILE A 44 -10.91 -10.69 2.97
CA ILE A 44 -11.81 -11.12 4.04
C ILE A 44 -11.61 -12.61 4.35
N GLY A 45 -11.49 -13.46 3.33
CA GLY A 45 -11.23 -14.90 3.49
C GLY A 45 -9.91 -15.21 4.18
N LEU A 46 -8.89 -14.35 4.01
CA LEU A 46 -7.61 -14.44 4.72
C LEU A 46 -7.67 -13.88 6.16
N GLY A 47 -8.82 -13.39 6.62
CA GLY A 47 -8.99 -12.91 8.00
C GLY A 47 -8.32 -11.57 8.30
N LEU A 48 -7.94 -10.79 7.26
CA LEU A 48 -7.24 -9.50 7.41
C LEU A 48 -8.15 -8.38 7.94
N GLY A 49 -9.45 -8.66 8.09
CA GLY A 49 -10.43 -7.79 8.73
C GLY A 49 -11.07 -6.77 7.78
N ALA A 50 -12.41 -6.76 7.74
CA ALA A 50 -13.19 -5.83 6.93
C ALA A 50 -13.01 -4.35 7.36
N ARG A 51 -12.77 -4.10 8.66
CA ARG A 51 -12.52 -2.75 9.17
C ARG A 51 -11.20 -2.16 8.66
N ALA A 52 -10.17 -2.99 8.51
CA ALA A 52 -8.89 -2.56 7.94
C ALA A 52 -9.03 -2.22 6.45
N LEU A 53 -9.80 -3.04 5.71
CA LEU A 53 -10.15 -2.80 4.31
C LEU A 53 -10.86 -1.45 4.12
N VAL A 54 -11.94 -1.21 4.87
CA VAL A 54 -12.69 0.06 4.79
C VAL A 54 -11.83 1.25 5.17
N ARG A 55 -10.99 1.12 6.21
CA ARG A 55 -10.05 2.20 6.58
C ARG A 55 -9.02 2.46 5.47
N GLN A 56 -8.54 1.43 4.79
CA GLN A 56 -7.57 1.57 3.71
C GLN A 56 -8.20 2.24 2.49
N VAL A 57 -9.36 1.76 2.03
CA VAL A 57 -10.13 2.40 0.95
C VAL A 57 -10.50 3.83 1.34
N GLY A 58 -10.94 4.03 2.58
CA GLY A 58 -11.27 5.34 3.15
C GLY A 58 -10.10 6.32 3.13
N LYS A 59 -8.84 5.88 3.31
CA LYS A 59 -7.67 6.78 3.18
C LYS A 59 -7.44 7.23 1.73
N LEU A 60 -7.81 6.41 0.76
CA LEU A 60 -7.67 6.75 -0.67
C LEU A 60 -8.82 7.62 -1.18
N TRP A 61 -9.83 7.94 -0.37
CA TRP A 61 -11.02 8.65 -0.83
C TRP A 61 -10.70 10.00 -1.50
N ALA A 62 -9.84 10.81 -0.87
CA ALA A 62 -9.49 12.14 -1.37
C ALA A 62 -8.70 12.05 -2.69
N PHE A 63 -7.76 11.10 -2.78
CA PHE A 63 -7.02 10.82 -4.00
C PHE A 63 -7.93 10.31 -5.13
N SER A 64 -8.88 9.44 -4.79
CA SER A 64 -9.85 8.88 -5.73
C SER A 64 -10.80 9.95 -6.25
N ALA A 65 -11.33 10.78 -5.35
CA ALA A 65 -12.19 11.91 -5.68
C ALA A 65 -11.44 12.91 -6.57
N PHE A 66 -10.18 13.20 -6.25
CA PHE A 66 -9.33 14.05 -7.08
C PHE A 66 -9.17 13.49 -8.49
N ILE A 67 -8.79 12.21 -8.66
CA ILE A 67 -8.67 11.59 -9.99
C ILE A 67 -9.99 11.67 -10.76
N VAL A 68 -11.10 11.26 -10.15
CA VAL A 68 -12.41 11.27 -10.82
C VAL A 68 -12.81 12.68 -11.20
N ALA A 69 -12.61 13.67 -10.32
CA ALA A 69 -12.91 15.07 -10.62
C ALA A 69 -12.01 15.61 -11.73
N SER A 70 -10.71 15.32 -11.72
CA SER A 70 -9.77 15.73 -12.77
C SER A 70 -10.20 15.19 -14.13
N TYR A 71 -10.54 13.91 -14.23
CA TYR A 71 -11.03 13.32 -15.47
C TYR A 71 -12.43 13.81 -15.87
N ALA A 72 -13.30 14.12 -14.90
CA ALA A 72 -14.61 14.69 -15.19
C ALA A 72 -14.54 16.13 -15.69
N LEU A 73 -13.49 16.89 -15.34
CA LEU A 73 -13.29 18.27 -15.77
C LEU A 73 -12.43 18.37 -17.05
N THR A 74 -11.76 17.29 -17.44
CA THR A 74 -10.84 17.28 -18.58
C THR A 74 -11.51 16.68 -19.83
N SER A 75 -11.22 17.26 -20.99
CA SER A 75 -11.57 16.67 -22.29
C SER A 75 -10.55 15.61 -22.64
N GLU A 76 -10.99 14.37 -22.86
CA GLU A 76 -10.08 13.24 -23.12
C GLU A 76 -10.11 12.86 -24.60
N ALA A 77 -11.30 12.76 -25.21
CA ALA A 77 -11.46 12.60 -26.65
C ALA A 77 -12.88 13.02 -27.08
N PRO A 78 -13.03 13.81 -28.15
CA PRO A 78 -14.34 14.31 -28.60
C PRO A 78 -15.33 13.19 -28.99
N GLU A 79 -14.83 11.98 -29.26
CA GLU A 79 -15.63 10.80 -29.61
C GLU A 79 -16.34 10.16 -28.41
N ILE A 80 -15.83 10.38 -27.19
CA ILE A 80 -16.29 9.73 -25.95
C ILE A 80 -16.92 10.76 -25.01
N ASP A 81 -16.49 12.02 -25.10
CA ASP A 81 -16.88 13.10 -24.22
C ASP A 81 -18.40 13.33 -24.22
N ARG A 82 -19.01 13.17 -23.04
CA ARG A 82 -20.43 13.46 -22.80
C ARG A 82 -20.56 14.51 -21.72
N TRP A 83 -20.60 15.76 -22.16
CA TRP A 83 -20.70 16.93 -21.31
C TRP A 83 -22.13 17.11 -20.79
N VAL A 84 -22.29 17.08 -19.47
CA VAL A 84 -23.52 17.44 -18.78
C VAL A 84 -23.26 18.75 -18.05
N ARG A 85 -24.11 19.75 -18.28
CA ARG A 85 -24.03 21.03 -17.57
C ARG A 85 -24.75 20.87 -16.23
N VAL A 86 -23.99 20.95 -15.14
CA VAL A 86 -24.53 20.90 -13.78
C VAL A 86 -24.38 22.28 -13.16
N GLU A 87 -25.46 22.81 -12.63
CA GLU A 87 -25.41 24.06 -11.87
C GLU A 87 -24.90 23.76 -10.47
N LEU A 88 -23.64 24.12 -10.20
CA LEU A 88 -23.02 23.96 -8.91
C LEU A 88 -22.82 25.35 -8.29
N ALA A 89 -23.52 25.63 -7.20
CA ALA A 89 -23.45 26.90 -6.46
C ALA A 89 -23.66 28.15 -7.36
N GLY A 90 -24.64 28.08 -8.28
CA GLY A 90 -24.97 29.20 -9.18
C GLY A 90 -24.00 29.43 -10.35
N ARG A 91 -22.97 28.58 -10.51
CA ARG A 91 -22.10 28.57 -11.69
C ARG A 91 -22.34 27.28 -12.49
N GLY A 92 -22.56 27.42 -13.79
CA GLY A 92 -22.67 26.27 -14.69
C GLY A 92 -21.31 25.61 -14.89
N VAL A 93 -21.13 24.41 -14.31
CA VAL A 93 -19.92 23.59 -14.52
C VAL A 93 -20.27 22.49 -15.51
N SER A 94 -19.51 22.39 -16.59
CA SER A 94 -19.61 21.29 -17.54
C SER A 94 -18.82 20.09 -17.02
N LEU A 95 -19.51 18.98 -16.73
CA LEU A 95 -18.90 17.74 -16.28
C LEU A 95 -18.97 16.70 -17.41
N ASN A 96 -17.82 16.12 -17.74
CA ASN A 96 -17.69 15.02 -18.67
C ASN A 96 -17.98 13.70 -17.96
N THR A 97 -19.17 13.15 -18.19
CA THR A 97 -19.60 11.88 -17.58
C THR A 97 -18.78 10.69 -18.07
N ALA A 98 -18.33 10.71 -19.32
CA ALA A 98 -17.46 9.68 -19.88
C ALA A 98 -16.06 9.75 -19.28
N GLY A 99 -15.49 10.96 -19.18
CA GLY A 99 -14.24 11.19 -18.44
C GLY A 99 -14.33 10.70 -16.99
N ALA A 100 -15.42 11.01 -16.29
CA ALA A 100 -15.65 10.52 -14.93
C ALA A 100 -15.62 8.98 -14.82
N LEU A 101 -16.20 8.26 -15.81
CA LEU A 101 -16.15 6.80 -15.88
C LEU A 101 -14.73 6.28 -16.13
N VAL A 102 -13.94 6.96 -16.95
CA VAL A 102 -12.52 6.63 -17.17
C VAL A 102 -11.72 6.84 -15.88
N GLY A 103 -11.94 7.96 -15.19
CA GLY A 103 -11.36 8.23 -13.87
C GLY A 103 -11.73 7.16 -12.85
N LEU A 104 -13.00 6.77 -12.81
CA LEU A 104 -13.48 5.69 -11.92
C LEU A 104 -12.80 4.36 -12.23
N ARG A 105 -12.63 4.03 -13.51
CA ARG A 105 -11.87 2.84 -13.93
C ARG A 105 -10.44 2.89 -13.42
N MET A 106 -9.76 4.03 -13.52
CA MET A 106 -8.40 4.18 -13.00
C MET A 106 -8.36 4.00 -11.48
N VAL A 107 -9.32 4.56 -10.75
CA VAL A 107 -9.44 4.36 -9.30
C VAL A 107 -9.61 2.89 -8.95
N LEU A 108 -10.47 2.15 -9.66
CA LEU A 108 -10.65 0.71 -9.43
C LEU A 108 -9.36 -0.08 -9.64
N ARG A 109 -8.56 0.29 -10.66
CA ARG A 109 -7.24 -0.30 -10.90
C ARG A 109 -6.30 -0.06 -9.72
N VAL A 110 -6.23 1.19 -9.22
CA VAL A 110 -5.41 1.52 -8.04
C VAL A 110 -5.88 0.71 -6.83
N ILE A 111 -7.18 0.64 -6.57
CA ILE A 111 -7.75 -0.14 -5.46
C ILE A 111 -7.34 -1.61 -5.59
N ALA A 112 -7.52 -2.23 -6.76
CA ALA A 112 -7.16 -3.63 -6.97
C ALA A 112 -5.68 -3.91 -6.65
N VAL A 113 -4.76 -3.06 -7.12
CA VAL A 113 -3.31 -3.19 -6.84
C VAL A 113 -3.01 -2.97 -5.35
N VAL A 114 -3.65 -2.00 -4.72
CA VAL A 114 -3.48 -1.70 -3.28
C VAL A 114 -3.94 -2.88 -2.42
N LEU A 115 -5.07 -3.52 -2.77
CA LEU A 115 -5.56 -4.72 -2.09
C LEU A 115 -4.61 -5.91 -2.30
N ALA A 116 -4.16 -6.13 -3.54
CA ALA A 116 -3.17 -7.17 -3.86
C ALA A 116 -1.88 -7.00 -3.06
N SER A 117 -1.42 -5.76 -2.90
CA SER A 117 -0.24 -5.42 -2.10
C SER A 117 -0.43 -5.73 -0.62
N GLY A 118 -1.59 -5.41 -0.04
CA GLY A 118 -1.84 -5.77 1.36
C GLY A 118 -1.96 -7.29 1.57
N ILE A 119 -2.55 -8.03 0.62
CA ILE A 119 -2.59 -9.51 0.65
C ILE A 119 -1.17 -10.09 0.60
N ALA A 120 -0.30 -9.57 -0.27
CA ALA A 120 1.08 -10.01 -0.37
C ALA A 120 1.88 -9.73 0.92
N ARG A 121 1.61 -8.60 1.60
CA ARG A 121 2.29 -8.18 2.83
C ARG A 121 1.82 -8.94 4.08
N ALA A 122 0.55 -9.34 4.13
CA ALA A 122 -0.03 -10.01 5.29
C ALA A 122 0.65 -11.34 5.68
N GLY A 123 1.40 -11.96 4.76
CA GLY A 123 2.08 -13.22 5.02
C GLY A 123 3.50 -13.14 5.57
N ASP A 124 4.08 -11.93 5.81
CA ASP A 124 5.40 -11.59 6.40
C ASP A 124 6.17 -10.55 5.52
N GLU A 125 6.41 -9.35 6.05
CA GLU A 125 7.07 -8.23 5.35
C GLU A 125 8.54 -8.51 5.03
N ARG A 126 9.23 -9.30 5.88
CA ARG A 126 10.64 -9.67 5.69
C ARG A 126 10.84 -10.62 4.52
N ALA A 127 9.82 -11.40 4.20
CA ALA A 127 9.83 -12.30 3.06
C ALA A 127 9.95 -11.52 1.74
N ILE A 128 9.25 -10.39 1.59
CA ILE A 128 9.25 -9.61 0.34
C ILE A 128 10.65 -9.08 0.02
N ALA A 129 11.37 -8.55 1.02
CA ALA A 129 12.76 -8.09 0.86
C ALA A 129 13.70 -9.24 0.42
N ALA A 130 13.56 -10.43 1.03
CA ALA A 130 14.31 -11.62 0.63
C ALA A 130 13.96 -12.12 -0.78
N GLY A 131 12.69 -11.98 -1.21
CA GLY A 131 12.22 -12.35 -2.54
C GLY A 131 12.81 -11.47 -3.64
N MET A 132 12.87 -10.16 -3.42
CA MET A 132 13.48 -9.20 -4.37
C MET A 132 14.98 -9.47 -4.56
N ARG A 133 15.71 -9.75 -3.47
CA ARG A 133 17.14 -10.09 -3.50
C ARG A 133 17.45 -11.36 -4.32
N LYS A 134 16.49 -12.29 -4.37
CA LYS A 134 16.59 -13.57 -5.10
C LYS A 134 16.08 -13.53 -6.54
N LEU A 135 15.53 -12.40 -7.01
CA LEU A 135 14.98 -12.17 -8.35
C LEU A 135 15.96 -11.45 -9.30
N GLY A 136 17.22 -11.25 -8.88
CA GLY A 136 18.26 -10.66 -9.73
C GLY A 136 18.34 -9.13 -9.67
N VAL A 137 17.75 -8.51 -8.65
CA VAL A 137 17.99 -7.08 -8.35
C VAL A 137 19.50 -6.89 -8.08
N PRO A 138 20.19 -5.93 -8.73
CA PRO A 138 21.60 -5.68 -8.51
C PRO A 138 21.92 -5.50 -7.03
N GLU A 139 23.01 -6.11 -6.57
CA GLU A 139 23.39 -6.21 -5.15
C GLU A 139 23.48 -4.85 -4.44
N VAL A 140 23.71 -3.78 -5.21
CA VAL A 140 23.72 -2.36 -4.80
C VAL A 140 22.38 -1.89 -4.22
N ILE A 141 21.25 -2.34 -4.78
CA ILE A 141 19.91 -1.94 -4.31
C ILE A 141 19.53 -2.77 -3.06
N ALA A 142 19.95 -4.03 -3.00
CA ALA A 142 19.73 -4.87 -1.83
C ALA A 142 20.52 -4.38 -0.61
N SER A 143 21.79 -3.98 -0.78
CA SER A 143 22.63 -3.49 0.32
C SER A 143 22.13 -2.16 0.89
N SER A 144 21.69 -1.23 0.03
CA SER A 144 21.13 0.05 0.47
C SER A 144 19.81 -0.11 1.22
N MET A 145 18.93 -1.04 0.81
CA MET A 145 17.70 -1.35 1.56
C MET A 145 17.99 -2.04 2.91
N ASP A 146 18.95 -2.97 2.97
CA ASP A 146 19.36 -3.61 4.22
C ASP A 146 19.88 -2.57 5.23
N VAL A 147 20.65 -1.57 4.76
CA VAL A 147 21.13 -0.46 5.60
C VAL A 147 19.98 0.38 6.13
N VAL A 148 19.02 0.76 5.27
CA VAL A 148 17.84 1.55 5.70
C VAL A 148 16.99 0.76 6.70
N LEU A 149 16.77 -0.53 6.47
CA LEU A 149 16.01 -1.37 7.39
C LEU A 149 16.75 -1.64 8.71
N ALA A 150 18.09 -1.71 8.67
CA ALA A 150 18.91 -1.78 9.88
C ALA A 150 18.82 -0.49 10.69
N LEU A 151 18.83 0.68 10.04
CA LEU A 151 18.65 1.98 10.70
C LEU A 151 17.25 2.09 11.33
N LEU A 152 16.19 1.79 10.58
CA LEU A 152 14.81 1.82 11.09
C LEU A 152 14.55 0.76 12.18
N GLY A 153 15.20 -0.41 12.10
CA GLY A 153 15.13 -1.45 13.12
C GLY A 153 15.93 -1.14 14.38
N SER A 154 16.96 -0.30 14.28
CA SER A 154 17.77 0.16 15.42
C SER A 154 17.06 1.22 16.27
N GLU A 155 16.11 1.96 15.68
CA GLU A 155 15.31 2.97 16.39
C GLU A 155 14.19 2.36 17.26
N GLY A 156 13.88 1.07 17.09
CA GLY A 156 12.77 0.39 17.78
C GLY A 156 13.11 -0.42 19.04
N ARG A 157 14.40 -0.63 19.38
CA ARG A 157 14.77 -1.32 20.63
C ARG A 157 15.12 -0.31 21.70
N GLY A 158 14.08 0.07 22.45
CA GLY A 158 14.23 0.78 23.72
C GLY A 158 15.32 0.15 24.59
N ARG A 159 16.37 0.94 24.84
CA ARG A 159 17.36 0.71 25.88
C ARG A 159 16.65 0.91 27.23
N ARG A 160 15.86 -0.08 27.64
CA ARG A 160 15.37 -0.23 29.03
C ARG A 160 16.53 -0.73 29.89
N GLY A 161 16.63 -0.15 31.08
CA GLY A 161 17.84 -0.07 31.88
C GLY A 161 18.36 -1.38 32.50
N ARG A 162 19.61 -1.26 32.94
CA ARG A 162 20.31 -2.06 33.94
C ARG A 162 21.49 -1.15 34.35
N GLY A 163 21.53 -0.48 35.50
CA GLY A 163 21.22 -0.91 36.86
C GLY A 163 22.51 -0.68 37.66
N GLY A 164 22.45 0.03 38.79
CA GLY A 164 23.59 0.14 39.72
C GLY A 164 23.70 1.49 40.40
N GLY A 165 22.88 1.70 41.44
CA GLY A 165 23.11 2.72 42.45
C GLY A 165 24.02 2.20 43.58
N GLY A 166 24.52 3.14 44.38
CA GLY A 166 25.32 2.95 45.61
C GLY A 166 26.37 4.06 45.67
N GLY A 167 26.13 5.16 46.38
CA GLY A 167 26.40 5.32 47.83
C GLY A 167 27.87 5.68 48.00
N GLY A 168 28.32 6.80 48.59
CA GLY A 168 27.79 7.61 49.67
C GLY A 168 28.94 7.78 50.69
N GLY A 169 29.25 9.03 51.08
CA GLY A 169 30.20 9.39 52.16
C GLY A 169 31.69 9.31 51.77
N GLY A 170 32.58 10.26 52.08
CA GLY A 170 32.58 11.26 53.13
C GLY A 170 33.65 10.92 54.18
N GLY A 171 34.67 11.78 54.32
CA GLY A 171 35.44 11.94 55.56
C GLY A 171 36.85 11.33 55.63
N GLY A 172 37.85 12.20 55.63
CA GLY A 172 38.72 12.41 56.80
C GLY A 172 39.84 11.41 57.13
N GLY A 173 41.08 11.83 56.85
CA GLY A 173 42.09 12.09 57.89
C GLY A 173 42.81 10.92 58.58
N GLY A 174 44.15 10.94 58.46
CA GLY A 174 45.06 10.56 59.54
C GLY A 174 46.04 9.42 59.24
N GLY A 175 47.33 9.75 59.14
CA GLY A 175 48.42 8.80 59.31
C GLY A 175 49.72 9.19 58.60
N GLY A 176 50.70 9.66 59.36
CA GLY A 176 52.09 9.85 58.93
C GLY A 176 52.67 11.20 59.30
#